data_AF-A0A537LBF7-F1
#
_entry.id   AF-A0A537LBF7-F1
#
_cell.length_a   1.000
_cell.length_b   1.000
_cell.length_c   1.000
_cell.angle_alpha   90.00
_cell.angle_beta   90.00
_cell.angle_gamma   90.00
#
_symmetry.space_group_name_H-M   'P 1'
#
loop_
_entity.id
_entity.type
_entity.pdbx_description
1 polymer ?
#
loop_
_entity_poly.entity_id
_entity_poly.type
_entity_poly.pdbx_seq_one_letter_code
_entity_poly.pdbx_strand_id
1 'polypeptide(L)'
;MDVALYRPLVLSRVRVVGDVDVGQLTLRSDVRGLPVAQLTVEATVILQQPKINLLQSLTVTLLPDASEVFEIGGKRAILVSIRVVDVLLRTMWD
;
A
#
# COMPACT_ATOMS: atom_id res chain seq x y z
N MET A 1 -29.20 10.04 -18.43
CA MET A 1 -29.18 8.62 -18.85
C MET A 1 -28.05 8.01 -18.05
N ASP A 2 -28.37 7.52 -16.86
CA ASP A 2 -27.38 6.99 -15.93
C ASP A 2 -27.12 5.54 -16.28
N VAL A 3 -26.10 5.37 -17.10
CA VAL A 3 -25.54 4.06 -17.35
C VAL A 3 -24.76 3.70 -16.11
N ALA A 4 -25.34 2.84 -15.26
CA ALA A 4 -24.60 2.11 -14.25
C ALA A 4 -23.59 1.19 -14.96
N LEU A 5 -22.48 1.79 -15.39
CA LEU A 5 -21.37 1.11 -16.03
C LEU A 5 -20.60 0.42 -14.92
N TYR A 6 -20.74 -0.91 -14.85
CA TYR A 6 -19.68 -1.76 -14.36
C TYR A 6 -18.38 -1.30 -15.04
N ARG A 7 -17.61 -0.43 -14.39
CA ARG A 7 -16.28 -0.07 -14.86
C ARG A 7 -15.37 -1.20 -14.41
N PRO A 8 -14.84 -2.02 -15.33
CA PRO A 8 -13.88 -3.04 -14.94
C PRO A 8 -12.73 -2.34 -14.22
N LEU A 9 -12.49 -2.74 -12.97
CA LEU A 9 -11.34 -2.27 -12.22
C LEU A 9 -10.11 -2.90 -12.87
N VAL A 10 -9.46 -2.16 -13.77
CA VAL A 10 -8.21 -2.62 -14.36
C VAL A 10 -7.15 -2.50 -13.27
N LEU A 11 -6.87 -3.60 -12.57
CA LEU A 11 -5.94 -3.67 -11.44
C LEU A 11 -4.55 -3.09 -11.75
N SER A 12 -4.14 -3.06 -13.03
CA SER A 12 -2.88 -2.43 -13.46
C SER A 12 -2.80 -0.92 -13.21
N ARG A 13 -3.92 -0.28 -12.84
CA ARG A 13 -4.02 1.16 -12.53
C ARG A 13 -3.92 1.46 -11.03
N VAL A 14 -3.95 0.45 -10.16
CA VAL A 14 -3.62 0.61 -8.74
C VAL A 14 -2.15 0.26 -8.56
N ARG A 15 -1.36 1.24 -8.12
CA ARG A 15 0.06 1.06 -7.86
C ARG A 15 0.35 1.46 -6.42
N VAL A 16 1.22 0.69 -5.78
CA VAL A 16 1.79 1.02 -4.49
C VAL A 16 3.30 0.91 -4.58
N VAL A 17 4.00 1.94 -4.14
CA VAL A 17 5.46 1.99 -4.07
C VAL A 17 5.85 2.18 -2.62
N GLY A 18 6.88 1.46 -2.19
CA GLY A 18 7.45 1.63 -0.86
C GLY A 18 8.91 2.06 -0.92
N ASP A 19 9.29 2.89 0.04
CA ASP A 19 10.67 3.30 0.31
C ASP A 19 10.95 3.03 1.79
N VAL A 20 12.18 2.61 2.11
CA VAL A 20 12.58 2.28 3.47
C VAL A 20 13.79 3.12 3.84
N ASP A 21 13.63 3.86 4.93
CA ASP A 21 14.72 4.50 5.64
C ASP A 21 14.92 3.83 7.00
N VAL A 22 15.94 4.23 7.75
CA VAL A 22 16.23 3.72 9.08
C VAL A 22 15.03 3.96 9.99
N GLY A 23 14.39 2.87 10.39
CA GLY A 23 13.26 2.90 11.32
C GLY A 23 11.90 3.22 10.70
N GLN A 24 11.81 3.51 9.40
CA GLN A 24 10.55 3.90 8.77
C GLN A 24 10.33 3.24 7.40
N LEU A 25 9.08 2.87 7.12
CA LEU A 25 8.59 2.46 5.81
C LEU A 25 7.61 3.52 5.31
N THR A 26 7.92 4.17 4.19
CA THR A 26 7.01 5.09 3.51
C THR A 26 6.31 4.36 2.37
N LEU A 27 4.98 4.33 2.36
CA LEU A 27 4.19 3.76 1.28
C LEU A 27 3.41 4.85 0.56
N ARG A 28 3.39 4.78 -0.77
CA ARG A 28 2.69 5.72 -1.65
C ARG A 28 1.76 4.98 -2.59
N SER A 29 0.51 5.41 -2.67
CA SER A 29 -0.49 4.88 -3.60
C SER A 29 -0.67 5.81 -4.82
N ASP A 30 -0.97 5.20 -5.97
CA ASP A 30 -1.39 5.89 -7.20
C ASP A 30 -2.52 5.04 -7.83
N VAL A 31 -3.75 5.56 -7.83
CA VAL A 31 -4.94 4.85 -8.32
C VAL A 31 -5.48 5.41 -9.65
N ARG A 32 -4.83 6.43 -10.22
CA ARG A 32 -5.09 6.98 -11.56
C ARG A 32 -6.57 7.20 -11.91
N GLY A 33 -7.31 7.84 -11.00
CA GLY A 33 -8.71 8.22 -11.22
C GLY A 33 -9.72 7.06 -11.13
N LEU A 34 -9.33 5.93 -10.54
CA LEU A 34 -10.28 4.89 -10.15
C LEU A 34 -11.14 5.33 -8.96
N PRO A 35 -12.39 4.83 -8.83
CA PRO A 35 -13.25 5.07 -7.67
C PRO A 35 -12.76 4.32 -6.42
N VAL A 36 -11.50 4.45 -6.04
CA VAL A 36 -10.96 3.78 -4.85
C VAL A 36 -11.26 4.63 -3.63
N ALA A 37 -11.82 4.00 -2.60
CA ALA A 37 -11.99 4.60 -1.27
C ALA A 37 -10.76 4.37 -0.40
N GLN A 38 -10.22 3.16 -0.49
CA GLN A 38 -9.18 2.66 0.41
C GLN A 38 -8.47 1.45 -0.22
N LEU A 39 -7.19 1.28 0.11
CA LEU A 39 -6.36 0.14 -0.25
C LEU A 39 -5.90 -0.58 1.02
N THR A 40 -5.94 -1.91 1.02
CA THR A 40 -5.26 -2.72 2.02
C THR A 40 -3.98 -3.27 1.40
N VAL A 41 -2.85 -2.97 2.02
CA VAL A 41 -1.53 -3.32 1.52
C VAL A 41 -0.80 -4.16 2.54
N GLU A 42 -0.19 -5.23 2.08
CA GLU A 42 0.77 -6.00 2.87
C GLU A 42 2.18 -5.69 2.36
N ALA A 43 3.03 -5.23 3.27
CA ALA A 43 4.45 -5.01 3.03
C ALA A 43 5.27 -5.96 3.92
N THR A 44 6.24 -6.65 3.33
CA THR A 44 7.19 -7.46 4.09
C THR A 44 8.55 -6.79 4.03
N VAL A 45 9.16 -6.63 5.20
CA VAL A 45 10.50 -6.07 5.38
C VAL A 45 11.39 -7.07 6.12
N ILE A 46 12.69 -7.02 5.85
CA ILE A 46 13.71 -7.66 6.68
C ILE A 46 14.32 -6.59 7.57
N LEU A 47 14.13 -6.70 8.89
CA LEU A 47 14.79 -5.86 9.87
C LEU A 47 16.20 -6.40 10.14
N GLN A 48 17.21 -5.59 9.85
CA GLN A 48 18.60 -5.89 10.16
C GLN A 48 18.87 -5.59 11.62
N GLN A 49 19.28 -6.61 12.38
CA GLN A 49 19.75 -6.45 13.76
C GLN A 49 21.19 -6.96 13.87
N PRO A 50 21.96 -6.54 14.88
CA PRO A 50 23.37 -6.90 15.01
C PRO A 50 23.67 -8.40 15.01
N LYS A 51 22.68 -9.24 15.37
CA LYS A 51 22.86 -10.68 15.55
C LYS A 51 21.98 -11.54 14.63
N ILE A 52 20.84 -11.02 14.19
CA ILE A 52 19.88 -11.77 13.37
C ILE A 52 19.05 -10.82 12.52
N ASN A 53 18.76 -11.23 11.28
CA ASN A 53 17.78 -10.56 10.45
C ASN A 53 16.39 -11.14 10.73
N LEU A 54 15.42 -10.27 10.99
CA LEU A 54 14.05 -10.68 11.28
C LEU A 54 13.14 -10.32 10.11
N LEU A 55 12.38 -11.29 9.59
CA LEU A 55 11.32 -11.02 8.62
C LEU A 55 10.08 -10.52 9.35
N GLN A 56 9.54 -9.38 8.92
CA GLN A 56 8.34 -8.78 9.50
C GLN A 56 7.36 -8.38 8.38
N SER A 57 6.11 -8.78 8.52
CA SER A 57 5.01 -8.33 7.66
C SER A 57 4.16 -7.30 8.38
N LEU A 58 3.77 -6.27 7.65
CA LEU A 58 2.88 -5.21 8.08
C LEU A 58 1.70 -5.14 7.12
N THR A 59 0.49 -5.23 7.66
CA THR A 59 -0.75 -4.98 6.92
C THR A 59 -1.25 -3.60 7.28
N VAL A 60 -1.34 -2.73 6.28
CA VAL A 60 -1.77 -1.34 6.46
C VAL A 60 -2.93 -1.00 5.56
N THR A 61 -3.68 -0.01 6.01
CA THR A 61 -4.65 0.69 5.20
C THR A 61 -3.99 1.93 4.63
N LEU A 62 -4.20 2.19 3.34
CA LEU A 62 -3.74 3.37 2.64
C LEU A 62 -4.91 4.06 1.95
N LEU A 63 -4.98 5.39 2.07
CA LEU A 63 -5.89 6.19 1.26
C LEU A 63 -5.42 6.22 -0.23
N PRO A 64 -6.33 6.44 -1.19
CA PRO A 64 -5.98 6.61 -2.59
C PRO A 64 -5.15 7.88 -2.82
N ASP A 65 -4.17 7.79 -3.71
CA ASP A 65 -3.27 8.90 -4.10
C ASP A 65 -2.59 9.59 -2.89
N ALA A 66 -2.28 8.81 -1.86
CA ALA A 66 -1.74 9.28 -0.59
C ALA A 66 -0.35 8.70 -0.29
N SER A 67 0.35 9.33 0.64
CA SER A 67 1.62 8.87 1.20
C SER A 67 1.46 8.71 2.70
N GLU A 68 1.84 7.54 3.23
CA GLU A 68 1.81 7.26 4.66
C GLU A 68 3.14 6.68 5.13
N VAL A 69 3.50 6.96 6.38
CA VAL A 69 4.75 6.54 7.02
C VAL A 69 4.42 5.61 8.17
N PHE A 70 5.07 4.45 8.19
CA PHE A 70 4.90 3.42 9.20
C PHE A 70 6.20 3.15 9.93
N GLU A 71 6.16 3.19 11.26
CA GLU A 71 7.31 2.92 12.12
C GLU A 71 7.66 1.43 12.11
N ILE A 72 8.94 1.13 11.94
CA ILE A 72 9.52 -0.22 12.03
C ILE A 72 10.59 -0.32 13.12
N GLY A 73 10.56 0.61 14.07
CA GLY A 73 11.27 0.51 15.35
C GLY A 73 12.76 0.87 15.28
N GLY A 74 13.13 1.92 14.54
CA GLY A 74 14.49 2.47 14.51
C GLY A 74 15.57 1.57 13.89
N LYS A 75 15.18 0.42 13.32
CA LYS A 75 16.10 -0.56 12.74
C LYS A 75 16.33 -0.27 11.25
N ARG A 76 17.54 -0.57 10.76
CA ARG A 76 17.77 -0.67 9.32
C ARG A 76 16.90 -1.79 8.76
N ALA A 77 16.26 -1.54 7.64
CA ALA A 77 15.41 -2.53 7.02
C ALA A 77 15.54 -2.55 5.51
N ILE A 78 15.12 -3.65 4.91
CA ILE A 78 15.05 -3.82 3.47
C ILE A 78 13.63 -4.24 3.14
N LEU A 79 12.99 -3.52 2.22
CA LEU A 79 11.71 -3.92 1.66
C LEU A 79 11.91 -5.09 0.70
N VAL A 80 11.20 -6.19 0.94
CA VAL A 80 11.32 -7.40 0.10
C VAL A 80 10.06 -7.72 -0.71
N SER A 81 8.89 -7.32 -0.23
CA SER A 81 7.65 -7.45 -0.98
C SER A 81 6.65 -6.35 -0.61
N ILE A 82 5.84 -5.96 -1.60
CA ILE A 82 4.64 -5.14 -1.43
C ILE A 82 3.56 -5.73 -2.29
N ARG A 83 2.36 -5.90 -1.74
CA ARG A 83 1.17 -6.28 -2.50
C ARG A 83 -0.07 -5.56 -2.01
N VAL A 84 -0.90 -5.16 -2.96
CA VAL A 84 -2.29 -4.79 -2.67
C VAL A 84 -3.06 -6.08 -2.48
N VAL A 85 -3.68 -6.26 -1.32
CA VAL A 85 -4.45 -7.47 -0.98
C VAL A 85 -5.95 -7.24 -1.06
N ASP A 86 -6.39 -5.99 -0.89
CA ASP A 86 -7.80 -5.62 -1.01
C ASP A 86 -7.95 -4.16 -1.47
N VAL A 87 -9.08 -3.86 -2.13
CA VAL A 87 -9.42 -2.53 -2.66
C VAL A 87 -10.89 -2.26 -2.37
N LEU A 88 -11.14 -1.28 -1.50
CA LEU A 88 -12.49 -0.76 -1.27
C LEU A 88 -12.80 0.32 -2.29
N LEU A 89 -13.97 0.24 -2.93
CA LEU A 89 -14.41 1.21 -3.92
C LEU A 89 -15.40 2.20 -3.30
N ARG A 90 -15.32 3.47 -3.72
CA ARG A 90 -16.37 4.46 -3.46
C ARG A 90 -17.53 4.17 -4.37
N THR A 91 -18.73 4.13 -3.80
CA THR A 91 -19.98 4.15 -4.56
C THR A 91 -20.07 5.49 -5.28
N MET A 92 -19.79 5.52 -6.59
CA MET A 92 -20.16 6.65 -7.44
C MET A 92 -21.65 6.50 -7.75
N TRP A 93 -22.49 7.29 -7.09
CA TRP A 93 -23.87 7.53 -7.52
C TRP A 93 -23.98 9.04 -7.68
N ASP A 94 -23.97 9.48 -8.94
CA ASP A 94 -24.61 10.74 -9.32
C ASP A 94 -26.00 10.38 -9.86
#